data_AF-A0A915D0A4-F1
#
_entry.id   AF-A0A915D0A4-F1
#
_cell.length_a   1.000
_cell.length_b   1.000
_cell.length_c   1.000
_cell.angle_alpha   90.00
_cell.angle_beta   90.00
_cell.angle_gamma   90.00
#
_symmetry.space_group_name_H-M   'P 1'
#
loop_
_entity.id
_entity.type
_entity.pdbx_description
1 polymer ?
#
loop_
_entity_poly.entity_id
_entity_poly.type
_entity_poly.pdbx_seq_one_letter_code
_entity_poly.pdbx_strand_id
1 'polypeptide(L)'
;MEVISLSWWPHRPSLLLKFPNATILLDCAIDMNSIASFLPYSVINSSSAIWVKNAASVHPKKSVPQTQDLVRIGDCFFVDALPEFQTVSLEEISKISIDVILVSNWMSLMALPFITEKTNFQGAIYATDPIVQFGRLVIEEFLDMMERVDRAPSDGQWKANEIHGSFANRPSTDPTTWRQFYSKAEMENSLSKIINVYFRETMVINGIIKVTAHSSGFSIGSANWTIQTESDRVSAVIIVC
;
A
#
# COMPACT_ATOMS: atom_id res chain seq x y z
N MET A 1 -4.04 -10.92 -24.65
CA MET A 1 -3.70 -10.25 -23.38
C MET A 1 -4.54 -10.86 -22.26
N GLU A 2 -3.93 -11.15 -21.12
CA GLU A 2 -4.63 -11.54 -19.88
C GLU A 2 -4.54 -10.38 -18.87
N VAL A 3 -5.63 -10.13 -18.13
CA VAL A 3 -5.70 -9.10 -17.09
C VAL A 3 -6.07 -9.78 -15.77
N ILE A 4 -5.22 -9.60 -14.76
CA ILE A 4 -5.41 -10.19 -13.43
C ILE A 4 -5.45 -9.06 -12.40
N SER A 5 -6.52 -9.00 -11.60
CA SER A 5 -6.61 -8.06 -10.48
C SER A 5 -5.89 -8.64 -9.26
N LEU A 6 -4.93 -7.89 -8.72
CA LEU A 6 -4.20 -8.22 -7.49
C LEU A 6 -4.74 -7.49 -6.26
N SER A 7 -5.62 -6.50 -6.46
CA SER A 7 -6.27 -5.77 -5.37
C SER A 7 -7.57 -6.42 -4.92
N TRP A 8 -7.82 -6.39 -3.60
CA TRP A 8 -9.09 -6.82 -2.99
C TRP A 8 -10.24 -5.81 -3.19
N TRP A 9 -9.91 -4.56 -3.51
CA TRP A 9 -10.85 -3.46 -3.55
C TRP A 9 -10.99 -2.87 -4.97
N PRO A 10 -12.21 -2.75 -5.51
CA PRO A 10 -12.43 -2.16 -6.83
C PRO A 10 -11.95 -0.71 -6.97
N HIS A 11 -11.94 0.04 -5.85
CA HIS A 11 -11.54 1.45 -5.82
C HIS A 11 -10.02 1.66 -5.64
N ARG A 12 -9.24 0.60 -5.49
CA ARG A 12 -7.76 0.64 -5.41
C ARG A 12 -7.15 -0.41 -6.33
N PRO A 13 -7.29 -0.24 -7.66
CA PRO A 13 -6.86 -1.25 -8.61
C PRO A 13 -5.34 -1.46 -8.55
N SER A 14 -4.93 -2.72 -8.60
CA SER A 14 -3.58 -3.15 -8.93
C SER A 14 -3.71 -4.27 -9.95
N LEU A 15 -3.33 -3.99 -11.21
CA LEU A 15 -3.67 -4.83 -12.35
C LEU A 15 -2.41 -5.39 -12.98
N LEU A 16 -2.31 -6.71 -13.05
CA LEU A 16 -1.26 -7.40 -13.77
C LEU A 16 -1.72 -7.68 -15.20
N LEU A 17 -1.06 -7.03 -16.16
CA LEU A 17 -1.31 -7.18 -17.59
C LEU A 17 -0.25 -8.12 -18.17
N LYS A 18 -0.66 -9.30 -18.63
CA LYS A 18 0.23 -10.27 -19.27
C LYS A 18 0.06 -10.23 -20.78
N PHE A 19 1.14 -9.86 -21.45
CA PHE A 19 1.33 -9.98 -22.88
C PHE A 19 2.27 -11.16 -23.17
N PRO A 20 2.28 -11.70 -24.40
CA PRO A 20 3.19 -12.80 -24.75
C PRO A 20 4.68 -12.50 -24.47
N ASN A 21 5.08 -11.24 -24.59
CA ASN A 21 6.48 -10.81 -24.51
C ASN A 21 6.79 -9.84 -23.35
N ALA A 22 5.81 -9.53 -22.51
CA ALA A 22 6.04 -8.71 -21.31
C ALA A 22 4.90 -8.84 -20.29
N THR A 23 5.25 -8.59 -19.03
CA THR A 23 4.32 -8.47 -17.91
C THR A 23 4.42 -7.08 -17.32
N ILE A 24 3.29 -6.37 -17.29
CA ILE A 24 3.18 -5.01 -16.77
C ILE A 24 2.30 -5.03 -15.53
N LEU A 25 2.80 -4.49 -14.42
CA LEU A 25 1.98 -4.19 -13.25
C LEU A 25 1.53 -2.72 -13.33
N LEU A 26 0.23 -2.50 -13.44
CA LEU A 26 -0.37 -1.18 -13.43
C LEU A 26 -0.90 -0.90 -12.03
N ASP A 27 -0.28 0.08 -11.37
CA ASP A 27 -0.46 0.45 -9.97
C ASP A 27 -0.24 -0.67 -8.94
N CYS A 28 0.06 -0.23 -7.73
CA CYS A 28 0.32 -1.06 -6.57
C CYS A 28 -0.68 -0.67 -5.48
N ALA A 29 -1.38 -1.66 -4.92
CA ALA A 29 -2.40 -1.39 -3.90
C ALA A 29 -1.84 -1.55 -2.48
N ILE A 30 -2.12 -0.57 -1.64
CA ILE A 30 -2.02 -0.66 -0.18
C ILE A 30 -3.39 -0.40 0.43
N ASP A 31 -3.75 -1.20 1.43
CA ASP A 31 -4.97 -1.02 2.20
C ASP A 31 -4.70 -0.50 3.61
N MET A 32 -5.10 0.75 3.80
CA MET A 32 -5.05 1.48 5.06
C MET A 32 -6.24 1.19 5.98
N ASN A 33 -7.27 0.47 5.52
CA ASN A 33 -8.44 0.16 6.34
C ASN A 33 -8.09 -0.76 7.52
N SER A 34 -7.00 -1.53 7.41
CA SER A 34 -6.45 -2.35 8.50
C SER A 34 -6.10 -1.54 9.75
N ILE A 35 -5.78 -0.25 9.60
CA ILE A 35 -5.51 0.65 10.74
C ILE A 35 -6.72 0.72 11.69
N ALA A 36 -7.95 0.54 11.19
CA ALA A 36 -9.16 0.56 12.01
C ALA A 36 -9.24 -0.59 13.02
N SER A 37 -8.43 -1.65 12.86
CA SER A 37 -8.28 -2.71 13.86
C SER A 37 -7.35 -2.34 15.01
N PHE A 38 -6.62 -1.24 14.93
CA PHE A 38 -5.69 -0.78 15.96
C PHE A 38 -6.31 0.34 16.79
N LEU A 39 -5.91 0.45 18.05
CA LEU A 39 -6.32 1.57 18.88
C LEU A 39 -5.79 2.89 18.29
N PRO A 40 -6.56 3.98 18.32
CA PRO A 40 -6.06 5.28 17.90
C PRO A 40 -4.87 5.69 18.78
N TYR A 41 -3.95 6.46 18.21
CA TYR A 41 -2.83 7.08 18.90
C TYR A 41 -2.87 8.59 18.69
N SER A 42 -2.37 9.35 19.65
CA SER A 42 -2.32 10.81 19.54
C SER A 42 -1.09 11.19 18.72
N VAL A 43 -1.30 11.58 17.46
CA VAL A 43 -0.24 12.11 16.59
C VAL A 43 0.26 13.49 17.06
N ILE A 44 -0.59 14.21 17.80
CA ILE A 44 -0.30 15.54 18.31
C ILE A 44 0.12 15.43 19.78
N ASN A 45 1.34 15.87 20.09
CA ASN A 45 1.82 16.09 21.46
C ASN A 45 1.21 17.39 22.03
N SER A 46 -0.11 17.53 21.99
CA SER A 46 -0.79 18.66 22.62
C SER A 46 -1.23 18.29 24.02
N SER A 47 -1.01 19.20 24.97
CA SER A 47 -1.60 19.16 26.31
C SER A 47 -3.13 19.16 26.29
N SER A 48 -3.78 19.43 25.16
CA SER A 48 -5.25 19.29 25.00
C SER A 48 -5.72 17.90 24.52
N ALA A 49 -4.80 17.02 24.09
CA ALA A 49 -5.10 15.63 23.75
C ALA A 49 -5.16 14.68 24.98
N ILE A 50 -5.39 15.26 26.16
CA ILE A 50 -5.54 14.53 27.44
C ILE A 50 -6.62 13.45 27.34
N TRP A 51 -7.66 13.63 26.54
CA TRP A 51 -8.72 12.62 26.37
C TRP A 51 -8.24 11.33 25.68
N VAL A 52 -7.31 11.41 24.72
CA VAL A 52 -6.70 10.22 24.07
C VAL A 52 -5.74 9.54 25.04
N LYS A 53 -4.92 10.33 25.76
CA LYS A 53 -4.02 9.81 26.80
C LYS A 53 -4.80 9.15 27.94
N ASN A 54 -5.94 9.71 28.32
CA ASN A 54 -6.84 9.14 29.32
C ASN A 54 -7.59 7.92 28.79
N ALA A 55 -8.00 7.90 27.52
CA ALA A 55 -8.61 6.71 26.90
C ALA A 55 -7.62 5.54 26.80
N ALA A 56 -6.35 5.81 26.51
CA ALA A 56 -5.26 4.83 26.59
C ALA A 56 -4.95 4.40 28.04
N SER A 57 -5.12 5.31 29.01
CA SER A 57 -4.94 5.05 30.45
C SER A 57 -6.14 4.37 31.11
N VAL A 58 -7.34 4.40 30.51
CA VAL A 58 -8.45 3.52 30.87
C VAL A 58 -8.11 2.17 30.27
N HIS A 59 -7.12 1.48 30.85
CA HIS A 59 -6.89 0.08 30.59
C HIS A 59 -8.19 -0.67 30.94
N PRO A 60 -8.96 -1.19 29.96
CA PRO A 60 -9.93 -2.21 30.32
C PRO A 60 -9.10 -3.41 30.77
N LYS A 61 -9.48 -4.00 31.89
CA LYS A 61 -8.84 -5.17 32.53
C LYS A 61 -8.11 -6.03 31.49
N LYS A 62 -6.77 -6.01 31.53
CA LYS A 62 -5.92 -6.93 30.77
C LYS A 62 -6.43 -8.35 31.05
N SER A 63 -7.01 -8.98 30.04
CA SER A 63 -6.89 -10.41 29.72
C SER A 63 -8.05 -10.85 28.83
N VAL A 64 -7.87 -10.77 27.52
CA VAL A 64 -8.08 -12.02 26.78
C VAL A 64 -6.88 -12.88 27.17
N PRO A 65 -7.07 -14.08 27.76
CA PRO A 65 -5.97 -14.89 28.32
C PRO A 65 -4.84 -15.27 27.34
N GLN A 66 -4.95 -14.92 26.06
CA GLN A 66 -4.12 -15.41 24.96
C GLN A 66 -3.33 -14.32 24.21
N THR A 67 -3.53 -13.02 24.46
CA THR A 67 -2.85 -11.95 23.68
C THR A 67 -2.64 -10.71 24.54
N GLN A 68 -1.40 -10.25 24.71
CA GLN A 68 -1.10 -9.10 25.59
C GLN A 68 -1.48 -7.74 24.98
N ASP A 69 -1.70 -7.71 23.68
CA ASP A 69 -1.95 -6.53 22.84
C ASP A 69 -3.41 -6.36 22.40
N LEU A 70 -4.36 -7.19 22.88
CA LEU A 70 -5.78 -7.01 22.59
C LEU A 70 -6.53 -6.24 23.67
N VAL A 71 -7.33 -5.28 23.22
CA VAL A 71 -8.17 -4.41 24.02
C VAL A 71 -9.61 -4.53 23.58
N ARG A 72 -10.50 -4.93 24.51
CA ARG A 72 -11.95 -5.02 24.25
C ARG A 72 -12.64 -3.70 24.62
N ILE A 73 -13.42 -3.15 23.69
CA ILE A 73 -14.26 -1.97 23.91
C ILE A 73 -15.68 -2.32 23.43
N GLY A 74 -16.61 -2.46 24.37
CA GLY A 74 -17.93 -3.02 24.08
C GLY A 74 -17.82 -4.45 23.53
N ASP A 75 -18.36 -4.67 22.35
CA ASP A 75 -18.27 -5.96 21.63
C ASP A 75 -17.16 -5.99 20.56
N CYS A 76 -16.42 -4.90 20.42
CA CYS A 76 -15.30 -4.78 19.49
C CYS A 76 -13.97 -5.09 20.17
N PHE A 77 -13.01 -5.56 19.36
CA PHE A 77 -11.63 -5.82 19.78
C PHE A 77 -10.68 -4.97 18.95
N PHE A 78 -9.69 -4.37 19.61
CA PHE A 78 -8.68 -3.51 19.00
C PHE A 78 -7.29 -3.94 19.44
N VAL A 79 -6.31 -3.72 18.57
CA VAL A 79 -4.90 -4.05 18.83
C VAL A 79 -4.18 -2.81 19.36
N ASP A 80 -3.59 -2.92 20.55
CA ASP A 80 -2.74 -1.92 21.19
C ASP A 80 -1.27 -2.13 20.79
N ALA A 81 -0.99 -1.99 19.49
CA ALA A 81 0.34 -2.16 18.91
C ALA A 81 0.59 -1.16 17.77
N LEU A 82 1.78 -1.21 17.18
CA LEU A 82 2.07 -0.51 15.92
C LEU A 82 1.10 -0.96 14.81
N PRO A 83 0.50 -0.02 14.05
CA PRO A 83 -0.39 -0.37 12.95
C PRO A 83 0.30 -1.18 11.86
N GLU A 84 -0.48 -2.04 11.21
CA GLU A 84 -0.05 -2.81 10.06
C GLU A 84 -1.00 -2.57 8.89
N PHE A 85 -0.48 -2.80 7.69
CA PHE A 85 -1.09 -2.47 6.42
C PHE A 85 -1.21 -3.71 5.57
N GLN A 86 -2.34 -3.85 4.88
CA GLN A 86 -2.45 -4.87 3.87
C GLN A 86 -1.85 -4.36 2.56
N THR A 87 -1.06 -5.19 1.88
CA THR A 87 -0.50 -4.90 0.55
C THR A 87 -0.75 -6.10 -0.35
N VAL A 88 -0.52 -5.96 -1.65
CA VAL A 88 -0.55 -7.09 -2.60
C VAL A 88 0.30 -8.27 -2.09
N SER A 89 -0.11 -9.49 -2.40
CA SER A 89 0.61 -10.69 -1.94
C SER A 89 2.07 -10.69 -2.43
N LEU A 90 3.00 -10.37 -1.54
CA LEU A 90 4.42 -10.22 -1.88
C LEU A 90 5.05 -11.54 -2.34
N GLU A 91 4.54 -12.66 -1.83
CA GLU A 91 4.95 -14.00 -2.26
C GLU A 91 4.49 -14.31 -3.68
N GLU A 92 3.28 -13.89 -4.05
CA GLU A 92 2.78 -14.05 -5.43
C GLU A 92 3.52 -13.13 -6.39
N ILE A 93 3.71 -11.87 -6.02
CA ILE A 93 4.52 -10.90 -6.79
C ILE A 93 5.93 -11.45 -7.01
N SER A 94 6.57 -12.03 -5.99
CA SER A 94 7.92 -12.59 -6.09
C SER A 94 8.04 -13.78 -7.05
N LYS A 95 6.92 -14.44 -7.37
CA LYS A 95 6.86 -15.57 -8.33
C LYS A 95 6.64 -15.09 -9.77
N ILE A 96 6.32 -13.81 -9.97
CA ILE A 96 5.99 -13.23 -11.27
C ILE A 96 7.17 -12.39 -11.76
N SER A 97 7.65 -12.65 -12.99
CA SER A 97 8.62 -11.78 -13.65
C SER A 97 7.92 -10.55 -14.21
N ILE A 98 7.86 -9.48 -13.42
CA ILE A 98 7.28 -8.20 -13.83
C ILE A 98 8.37 -7.37 -14.52
N ASP A 99 8.18 -7.07 -15.79
CA ASP A 99 9.12 -6.27 -16.57
C ASP A 99 9.03 -4.78 -16.22
N VAL A 100 7.80 -4.30 -15.99
CA VAL A 100 7.52 -2.88 -15.77
C VAL A 100 6.40 -2.65 -14.76
N ILE A 101 6.59 -1.67 -13.88
CA ILE A 101 5.53 -1.07 -13.06
C ILE A 101 5.17 0.30 -13.65
N LEU A 102 3.89 0.53 -13.92
CA LEU A 102 3.36 1.83 -14.33
C LEU A 102 2.59 2.44 -13.17
N VAL A 103 3.02 3.61 -12.70
CA VAL A 103 2.41 4.31 -11.57
C VAL A 103 1.51 5.43 -12.11
N SER A 104 0.22 5.34 -11.81
CA SER A 104 -0.81 6.28 -12.26
C SER A 104 -1.12 7.37 -11.23
N ASN A 105 -0.91 7.07 -9.94
CA ASN A 105 -1.32 7.93 -8.83
C ASN A 105 -0.36 7.80 -7.63
N TRP A 106 -0.41 8.80 -6.74
CA TRP A 106 0.49 8.87 -5.59
C TRP A 106 0.27 7.77 -4.54
N MET A 107 -0.95 7.23 -4.39
CA MET A 107 -1.21 6.15 -3.43
C MET A 107 -0.47 4.87 -3.83
N SER A 108 -0.29 4.64 -5.13
CA SER A 108 0.54 3.53 -5.63
C SER A 108 2.01 3.66 -5.21
N LEU A 109 2.52 4.88 -5.00
CA LEU A 109 3.88 5.07 -4.48
C LEU A 109 4.00 4.60 -3.03
N MET A 110 2.93 4.68 -2.23
CA MET A 110 2.97 4.17 -0.86
C MET A 110 3.15 2.65 -0.80
N ALA A 111 2.67 1.91 -1.80
CA ALA A 111 2.81 0.45 -1.86
C ALA A 111 4.16 0.01 -2.48
N LEU A 112 4.81 0.88 -3.24
CA LEU A 112 5.97 0.56 -4.06
C LEU A 112 7.17 0.00 -3.26
N PRO A 113 7.54 0.53 -2.08
CA PRO A 113 8.67 -0.01 -1.32
C PRO A 113 8.46 -1.44 -0.82
N PHE A 114 7.21 -1.87 -0.60
CA PHE A 114 6.94 -3.28 -0.29
C PHE A 114 7.30 -4.20 -1.47
N ILE A 115 7.12 -3.74 -2.70
CA ILE A 115 7.46 -4.52 -3.89
C ILE A 115 8.96 -4.42 -4.14
N THR A 116 9.54 -3.23 -4.20
CA THR A 116 10.94 -3.05 -4.63
C THR A 116 11.98 -3.49 -3.62
N GLU A 117 11.65 -3.52 -2.32
CA GLU A 117 12.59 -3.88 -1.26
C GLU A 117 12.31 -5.27 -0.65
N LYS A 118 11.09 -5.81 -0.79
CA LYS A 118 10.68 -7.08 -0.14
C LYS A 118 10.30 -8.19 -1.13
N THR A 119 10.59 -8.00 -2.43
CA THR A 119 10.40 -9.01 -3.48
C THR A 119 11.63 -9.08 -4.39
N ASN A 120 11.62 -10.01 -5.34
CA ASN A 120 12.67 -10.16 -6.35
C ASN A 120 12.48 -9.25 -7.58
N PHE A 121 11.68 -8.18 -7.47
CA PHE A 121 11.40 -7.27 -8.57
C PHE A 121 12.69 -6.59 -9.10
N GLN A 122 12.91 -6.65 -10.41
CA GLN A 122 14.07 -6.05 -11.09
C GLN A 122 13.68 -5.26 -12.36
N GLY A 123 12.37 -5.10 -12.60
CA GLY A 123 11.86 -4.38 -13.76
C GLY A 123 12.04 -2.86 -13.65
N ALA A 124 11.63 -2.15 -14.71
CA ALA A 124 11.60 -0.70 -14.71
C ALA A 124 10.34 -0.16 -14.01
N ILE A 125 10.42 1.05 -13.45
CA ILE A 125 9.27 1.71 -12.82
C ILE A 125 9.10 3.06 -13.51
N TYR A 126 7.93 3.33 -14.06
CA TYR A 126 7.62 4.61 -14.72
C TYR A 126 6.55 5.37 -13.97
N ALA A 127 6.81 6.66 -13.73
CA ALA A 127 5.91 7.58 -13.04
C ALA A 127 6.15 9.00 -13.58
N THR A 128 5.16 9.87 -13.44
CA THR A 128 5.38 11.29 -13.75
C THR A 128 6.12 11.97 -12.59
N ASP A 129 7.01 12.92 -12.89
CA ASP A 129 7.77 13.62 -11.84
C ASP A 129 6.87 14.26 -10.75
N PRO A 130 5.73 14.92 -11.07
CA PRO A 130 4.91 15.53 -10.03
C PRO A 130 4.29 14.52 -9.04
N ILE A 131 3.96 13.28 -9.46
CA ILE A 131 3.48 12.28 -8.50
C ILE A 131 4.60 11.78 -7.60
N VAL A 132 5.83 11.67 -8.11
CA VAL A 132 6.99 11.24 -7.32
C VAL A 132 7.30 12.27 -6.24
N GLN A 133 7.31 13.56 -6.59
CA GLN A 133 7.54 14.63 -5.62
C GLN A 133 6.42 14.71 -4.57
N PHE A 134 5.15 14.67 -5.01
CA PHE A 134 4.03 14.72 -4.08
C PHE A 134 3.95 13.48 -3.19
N GLY A 135 4.08 12.28 -3.78
CA GLY A 135 4.07 11.02 -3.05
C GLY A 135 5.20 10.92 -2.03
N ARG A 136 6.41 11.41 -2.35
CA ARG A 136 7.51 11.50 -1.38
C ARG A 136 7.11 12.27 -0.13
N LEU A 137 6.56 13.49 -0.30
CA LEU A 137 6.12 14.31 0.84
C LEU A 137 5.06 13.61 1.69
N VAL A 138 4.09 12.95 1.04
CA VAL A 138 3.03 12.20 1.75
C VAL A 138 3.61 11.02 2.53
N ILE A 139 4.54 10.26 1.92
CA ILE A 139 5.15 9.11 2.58
C ILE A 139 6.06 9.57 3.72
N GLU A 140 6.83 10.66 3.56
CA GLU A 140 7.67 11.21 4.63
C GLU A 140 6.86 11.66 5.84
N GLU A 141 5.75 12.37 5.64
CA GLU A 141 4.83 12.75 6.72
C GLU A 141 4.23 11.51 7.39
N PHE A 142 3.85 10.51 6.59
CA PHE A 142 3.29 9.27 7.12
C PHE A 142 4.30 8.49 7.97
N LEU A 143 5.57 8.46 7.56
CA LEU A 143 6.68 7.86 8.32
C LEU A 143 6.90 8.59 9.65
N ASP A 144 6.99 9.92 9.63
CA ASP A 144 7.14 10.72 10.85
C ASP A 144 5.95 10.52 11.80
N MET A 145 4.73 10.39 11.28
CA MET A 145 3.56 10.01 12.08
C MET A 145 3.70 8.62 12.72
N MET A 146 4.20 7.62 11.98
CA MET A 146 4.44 6.28 12.52
C MET A 146 5.54 6.26 13.58
N GLU A 147 6.62 7.01 13.40
CA GLU A 147 7.74 7.10 14.36
C GLU A 147 7.33 7.72 15.71
N ARG A 148 6.28 8.54 15.72
CA ARG A 148 5.71 9.12 16.95
C ARG A 148 4.83 8.15 17.75
N VAL A 149 4.53 6.97 17.20
CA VAL A 149 3.73 5.96 17.89
C VAL A 149 4.58 5.27 18.94
N ASP A 150 4.35 5.59 20.21
CA ASP A 150 5.00 4.92 21.35
C ASP A 150 4.30 3.59 21.68
N ARG A 151 4.42 2.61 20.77
CA ARG A 151 3.92 1.24 20.95
C ARG A 151 4.91 0.23 20.43
N ALA A 152 4.89 -0.96 21.01
CA ALA A 152 5.64 -2.10 20.49
C ALA A 152 4.92 -2.72 19.26
N PRO A 153 5.66 -3.45 18.41
CA PRO A 153 5.09 -4.41 17.49
C PRO A 153 4.16 -5.40 18.21
N SER A 154 3.08 -5.81 17.54
CA SER A 154 2.17 -6.85 18.04
C SER A 154 2.89 -8.21 18.03
N ASP A 155 2.56 -9.10 18.97
CA ASP A 155 3.11 -10.46 18.99
C ASP A 155 2.47 -11.37 17.91
N GLY A 156 1.41 -10.88 17.27
CA GLY A 156 0.73 -11.53 16.15
C GLY A 156 -0.19 -12.67 16.56
N GLN A 157 -0.28 -13.03 17.84
CA GLN A 157 -1.12 -14.14 18.29
C GLN A 157 -2.59 -13.88 17.98
N TRP A 158 -3.05 -12.63 18.09
CA TRP A 158 -4.43 -12.24 17.77
C TRP A 158 -4.83 -12.50 16.32
N LYS A 159 -3.86 -12.64 15.41
CA LYS A 159 -4.10 -12.90 13.98
C LYS A 159 -4.56 -14.33 13.71
N ALA A 160 -4.46 -15.24 14.67
CA ALA A 160 -5.01 -16.58 14.51
C ALA A 160 -6.52 -16.49 14.26
N ASN A 161 -7.02 -17.23 13.25
CA ASN A 161 -8.43 -17.19 12.86
C ASN A 161 -9.39 -17.59 14.00
N GLU A 162 -8.91 -18.45 14.90
CA GLU A 162 -9.62 -18.85 16.13
C GLU A 162 -9.89 -17.67 17.07
N ILE A 163 -9.02 -16.65 17.06
CA ILE A 163 -9.12 -15.46 17.90
C ILE A 163 -9.89 -14.37 17.16
N HIS A 164 -9.37 -13.87 16.03
CA HIS A 164 -9.99 -12.75 15.32
C HIS A 164 -11.38 -13.09 14.75
N GLY A 165 -11.67 -14.38 14.56
CA GLY A 165 -12.95 -14.86 14.03
C GLY A 165 -14.11 -14.58 14.98
N SER A 166 -13.81 -14.35 16.26
CA SER A 166 -14.79 -13.99 17.29
C SER A 166 -15.09 -12.49 17.39
N PHE A 167 -14.34 -11.64 16.68
CA PHE A 167 -14.49 -10.18 16.80
C PHE A 167 -15.76 -9.70 16.09
N ALA A 168 -16.55 -8.85 16.74
CA ALA A 168 -17.68 -8.19 16.08
C ALA A 168 -17.20 -7.29 14.93
N ASN A 169 -16.03 -6.67 15.08
CA ASN A 169 -15.33 -5.86 14.08
C ASN A 169 -14.21 -6.66 13.38
N ARG A 170 -14.54 -7.86 12.91
CA ARG A 170 -13.57 -8.73 12.22
C ARG A 170 -12.88 -8.00 11.05
N PRO A 171 -11.55 -8.15 10.89
CA PRO A 171 -10.84 -7.66 9.72
C PRO A 171 -11.48 -8.12 8.40
N SER A 172 -11.57 -7.22 7.42
CA SER A 172 -12.10 -7.53 6.08
C SER A 172 -11.16 -8.38 5.23
N THR A 173 -9.89 -8.44 5.60
CA THR A 173 -8.82 -9.20 4.93
C THR A 173 -8.05 -10.01 5.97
N ASP A 174 -7.33 -11.04 5.54
CA ASP A 174 -6.51 -11.88 6.42
C ASP A 174 -5.38 -11.08 7.10
N PRO A 175 -5.40 -10.87 8.42
CA PRO A 175 -4.40 -10.06 9.11
C PRO A 175 -3.01 -10.70 9.16
N THR A 176 -2.87 -11.99 8.86
CA THR A 176 -1.55 -12.64 8.73
C THR A 176 -0.76 -12.10 7.54
N THR A 177 -1.45 -11.54 6.55
CA THR A 177 -0.85 -10.91 5.37
C THR A 177 -0.47 -9.45 5.59
N TRP A 178 -0.90 -8.85 6.70
CA TRP A 178 -0.59 -7.46 7.04
C TRP A 178 0.89 -7.29 7.41
N ARG A 179 1.44 -6.12 7.11
CA ARG A 179 2.85 -5.79 7.32
C ARG A 179 2.98 -4.43 7.99
N GLN A 180 3.97 -4.28 8.86
CA GLN A 180 4.39 -2.97 9.32
C GLN A 180 4.85 -2.11 8.14
N PHE A 181 4.72 -0.79 8.30
CA PHE A 181 5.24 0.16 7.33
C PHE A 181 6.76 0.00 7.18
N TYR A 182 7.29 0.37 6.02
CA TYR A 182 8.72 0.33 5.75
C TYR A 182 9.44 1.52 6.39
N SER A 183 10.76 1.48 6.40
CA SER A 183 11.63 2.55 6.88
C SER A 183 11.81 3.68 5.87
N LYS A 184 12.30 4.85 6.34
CA LYS A 184 12.70 5.95 5.45
C LYS A 184 13.75 5.52 4.41
N ALA A 185 14.69 4.67 4.79
CA ALA A 185 15.72 4.17 3.87
C ALA A 185 15.13 3.30 2.74
N GLU A 186 14.20 2.42 3.06
CA GLU A 186 13.47 1.62 2.06
C GLU A 186 12.64 2.50 1.11
N MET A 187 12.01 3.55 1.62
CA MET A 187 11.30 4.54 0.80
C MET A 187 12.25 5.24 -0.19
N GLU A 188 13.36 5.78 0.30
CA GLU A 188 14.34 6.49 -0.54
C GLU A 188 14.91 5.58 -1.63
N ASN A 189 15.31 4.35 -1.26
CA ASN A 189 15.80 3.35 -2.20
C ASN A 189 14.76 3.01 -3.25
N SER A 190 13.50 2.81 -2.85
CA SER A 190 12.40 2.51 -3.76
C SER A 190 12.14 3.63 -4.76
N LEU A 191 12.01 4.87 -4.28
CA LEU A 191 11.73 6.02 -5.14
C LEU A 191 12.91 6.35 -6.06
N SER A 192 14.16 6.06 -5.66
CA SER A 192 15.34 6.25 -6.52
C SER A 192 15.36 5.35 -7.77
N LYS A 193 14.60 4.25 -7.77
CA LYS A 193 14.48 3.31 -8.91
C LYS A 193 13.49 3.80 -9.97
N ILE A 194 12.75 4.88 -9.70
CA ILE A 194 11.72 5.42 -10.59
C ILE A 194 12.37 6.17 -11.76
N ILE A 195 11.94 5.84 -12.96
CA ILE A 195 12.25 6.57 -14.18
C ILE A 195 11.11 7.56 -14.43
N ASN A 196 11.43 8.84 -14.28
CA ASN A 196 10.48 9.91 -14.53
C ASN A 196 10.12 9.98 -16.03
N VAL A 197 8.82 10.10 -16.30
CA VAL A 197 8.28 10.34 -17.65
C VAL A 197 7.46 11.61 -17.69
N TYR A 198 7.38 12.24 -18.86
CA TYR A 198 6.54 13.40 -19.10
C TYR A 198 5.25 13.00 -19.82
N PHE A 199 4.20 13.82 -19.67
CA PHE A 199 2.97 13.56 -20.41
C PHE A 199 3.22 13.57 -21.92
N ARG A 200 2.63 12.58 -22.60
CA ARG A 200 2.77 12.30 -24.03
C ARG A 200 4.16 11.78 -24.44
N GLU A 201 5.08 11.63 -23.51
CA GLU A 201 6.30 10.87 -23.75
C GLU A 201 5.96 9.38 -23.89
N THR A 202 6.60 8.73 -24.87
CA THR A 202 6.38 7.31 -25.15
C THR A 202 7.64 6.54 -24.84
N MET A 203 7.55 5.61 -23.89
CA MET A 203 8.63 4.69 -23.54
C MET A 203 8.44 3.38 -24.29
N VAL A 204 9.54 2.79 -24.74
CA VAL A 204 9.54 1.49 -25.43
C VAL A 204 10.12 0.43 -24.51
N ILE A 205 9.28 -0.52 -24.10
CA ILE A 205 9.62 -1.65 -23.23
C ILE A 205 9.92 -2.86 -24.12
N ASN A 206 11.07 -3.49 -23.90
CA ASN A 206 11.54 -4.68 -24.62
C ASN A 206 11.48 -4.54 -26.16
N GLY A 207 11.58 -3.32 -26.69
CA GLY A 207 11.52 -3.02 -28.13
C GLY A 207 10.13 -3.15 -28.78
N ILE A 208 9.12 -3.65 -28.07
CA ILE A 208 7.84 -4.08 -28.67
C ILE A 208 6.64 -3.34 -28.08
N ILE A 209 6.68 -3.01 -26.78
CA ILE A 209 5.54 -2.37 -26.11
C ILE A 209 5.82 -0.89 -25.92
N LYS A 210 4.90 -0.06 -26.41
CA LYS A 210 4.92 1.39 -26.23
C LYS A 210 3.99 1.78 -25.10
N VAL A 211 4.49 2.53 -24.13
CA VAL A 211 3.68 3.07 -23.04
C VAL A 211 3.74 4.59 -23.04
N THR A 212 2.59 5.23 -22.92
CA THR A 212 2.47 6.70 -22.96
C THR A 212 1.61 7.16 -21.80
N ALA A 213 2.13 8.09 -21.00
CA ALA A 213 1.37 8.74 -19.93
C ALA A 213 0.55 9.91 -20.47
N HIS A 214 -0.73 9.98 -20.09
CA HIS A 214 -1.63 11.11 -20.37
C HIS A 214 -2.16 11.65 -19.06
N SER A 215 -2.33 12.97 -18.92
CA SER A 215 -2.93 13.51 -17.70
C SER A 215 -4.33 12.95 -17.49
N SER A 216 -4.63 12.47 -16.28
CA SER A 216 -5.97 11.96 -15.94
C SER A 216 -6.89 13.03 -15.34
N GLY A 217 -6.34 14.17 -14.90
CA GLY A 217 -7.11 15.26 -14.27
C GLY A 217 -7.62 14.96 -12.85
N PHE A 218 -7.27 13.81 -12.26
CA PHE A 218 -7.73 13.39 -10.94
C PHE A 218 -6.96 14.06 -9.79
N SER A 219 -5.63 14.00 -9.82
CA SER A 219 -4.76 14.64 -8.82
C SER A 219 -3.49 15.18 -9.49
N ILE A 220 -2.66 15.91 -8.75
CA ILE A 220 -1.42 16.46 -9.29
C ILE A 220 -0.55 15.35 -9.89
N GLY A 221 -0.18 15.50 -11.16
CA GLY A 221 0.65 14.54 -11.88
C GLY A 221 -0.01 13.23 -12.29
N SER A 222 -1.25 12.94 -11.87
CA SER A 222 -1.86 11.63 -12.12
C SER A 222 -2.03 11.33 -13.61
N ALA A 223 -1.87 10.06 -13.98
CA ALA A 223 -1.75 9.64 -15.36
C ALA A 223 -2.72 8.51 -15.73
N ASN A 224 -3.31 8.59 -16.92
CA ASN A 224 -3.85 7.45 -17.65
C ASN A 224 -2.76 6.90 -18.56
N TRP A 225 -2.61 5.57 -18.59
CA TRP A 225 -1.56 4.91 -19.37
C TRP A 225 -2.15 4.31 -20.65
N THR A 226 -1.62 4.73 -21.81
CA THR A 226 -1.83 4.00 -23.05
C THR A 226 -0.73 2.97 -23.20
N ILE A 227 -1.09 1.71 -23.44
CA ILE A 227 -0.19 0.58 -23.66
C ILE A 227 -0.48 0.03 -25.06
N GLN A 228 0.51 0.06 -25.93
CA GLN A 228 0.36 -0.33 -27.33
C GLN A 228 1.40 -1.39 -27.69
N THR A 229 0.93 -2.51 -28.22
CA THR A 229 1.74 -3.54 -28.88
C THR A 229 1.55 -3.44 -30.40
N GLU A 230 2.19 -4.32 -31.17
CA GLU A 230 1.96 -4.38 -32.63
C GLU A 230 0.54 -4.81 -32.99
N SER A 231 -0.05 -5.73 -32.22
CA SER A 231 -1.37 -6.31 -32.47
C SER A 231 -2.50 -5.61 -31.73
N ASP A 232 -2.23 -5.08 -30.54
CA ASP A 232 -3.24 -4.62 -29.60
C ASP A 232 -2.94 -3.19 -29.13
N ARG A 233 -3.98 -2.41 -28.91
CA ARG A 233 -3.88 -1.14 -28.19
C ARG A 233 -4.85 -1.15 -27.02
N VAL A 234 -4.30 -1.00 -25.83
CA VAL A 234 -5.04 -1.01 -24.57
C VAL A 234 -4.84 0.36 -23.93
N SER A 235 -5.93 1.04 -23.62
CA SER A 235 -5.86 2.28 -22.85
C SER A 235 -6.37 1.97 -21.46
N ALA A 236 -5.49 2.05 -20.47
CA ALA A 236 -5.86 1.90 -19.08
C ALA A 236 -6.21 3.27 -18.52
N VAL A 237 -7.52 3.48 -18.33
CA VAL A 237 -8.06 4.65 -17.65
C VAL A 237 -8.35 4.22 -16.21
N ILE A 238 -7.52 4.68 -15.28
CA ILE A 238 -7.73 4.40 -13.87
C ILE A 238 -8.48 5.59 -13.28
N ILE A 239 -9.79 5.41 -13.14
CA ILE A 239 -10.64 6.32 -12.39
C ILE A 239 -10.57 5.84 -10.93
N VAL A 240 -9.73 6.50 -10.15
CA VAL A 240 -9.77 6.35 -8.69
C VAL A 240 -10.95 7.22 -8.21
N CYS A 241 -12.03 6.61 -7.74
CA CYS A 241 -13.16 7.31 -7.12
C CYS A 241 -12.93 7.44 -5.61
#